data_AF-A0A1B3NB50-F1
#
_entry.id   AF-A0A1B3NB50-F1
#
_cell.length_a   1.000
_cell.length_b   1.000
_cell.length_c   1.000
_cell.angle_alpha   90.00
_cell.angle_beta   90.00
_cell.angle_gamma   90.00
#
_symmetry.space_group_name_H-M   'P 1'
#
loop_
_entity.id
_entity.type
_entity.pdbx_description
1 polymer ?
#
loop_
_entity_poly.entity_id
_entity_poly.type
_entity_poly.pdbx_seq_one_letter_code
_entity_poly.pdbx_strand_id
1 'polypeptide(L)'
;MTHPQYVRDVVFPDRNEPPGPSTRSGDFAEILVADYLEFVLGYWCPRDRYKGRFNRNDSTKGADIIGFRFVADGRVNPADELFVVEAKSGLTATAANRLQDAVTDSLKDALREAMTLNALKQRMLDRGEMASVNRVQRFQNEADVPFTRYNGAAAVLDDRVLATTDLAAVDAAAHGNARRLRLIVIQGADMMDLVHALYERAADEA
;
A
#
# COMPACT_ATOMS: atom_id res chain seq x y z
N MET A 1 4.11 17.94 -27.40
CA MET A 1 3.65 17.56 -26.05
C MET A 1 4.62 18.19 -25.06
N THR A 2 4.14 19.05 -24.16
CA THR A 2 4.97 19.63 -23.08
C THR A 2 5.26 18.56 -22.01
N HIS A 3 6.22 18.81 -21.11
CA HIS A 3 6.53 17.87 -20.03
C HIS A 3 5.31 17.60 -19.12
N PRO A 4 4.56 18.62 -18.66
CA PRO A 4 3.35 18.39 -17.86
C PRO A 4 2.25 17.64 -18.62
N GLN A 5 2.11 17.87 -19.94
CA GLN A 5 1.16 17.11 -20.77
C GLN A 5 1.57 15.64 -20.88
N TYR A 6 2.87 15.36 -21.07
CA TYR A 6 3.36 13.99 -21.10
C TYR A 6 3.08 13.24 -19.80
N VAL A 7 3.34 13.87 -18.65
CA VAL A 7 3.08 13.26 -17.34
C VAL A 7 1.58 12.97 -17.17
N ARG A 8 0.70 13.91 -17.52
CA ARG A 8 -0.76 13.74 -17.45
C ARG A 8 -1.32 12.67 -18.38
N ASP A 9 -0.87 12.66 -19.62
CA ASP A 9 -1.52 11.92 -20.70
C ASP A 9 -0.91 10.53 -20.92
N VAL A 10 0.33 10.33 -20.45
CA VAL A 10 1.08 9.07 -20.69
C VAL A 10 1.46 8.38 -19.38
N VAL A 11 1.92 9.12 -18.37
CA VAL A 11 2.50 8.51 -17.15
C VAL A 11 1.46 8.25 -16.08
N PHE A 12 0.66 9.26 -15.73
CA PHE A 12 -0.33 9.15 -14.67
C PHE A 12 -1.58 8.41 -15.14
N PRO A 13 -2.30 7.75 -14.21
CA PRO A 13 -3.60 7.17 -14.53
C PRO A 13 -4.55 8.26 -15.03
N ASP A 14 -5.50 7.88 -15.88
CA ASP A 14 -6.47 8.84 -16.43
C ASP A 14 -7.30 9.48 -15.30
N ARG A 15 -7.64 10.76 -15.48
CA ARG A 15 -8.48 11.47 -14.51
C ARG A 15 -9.94 11.06 -14.60
N ASN A 16 -10.42 10.78 -15.81
CA ASN A 16 -11.84 10.64 -16.14
C ASN A 16 -12.15 9.25 -16.70
N GLU A 17 -11.27 8.68 -17.53
CA GLU A 17 -11.53 7.41 -18.23
C GLU A 17 -11.26 6.20 -17.32
N PRO A 18 -12.27 5.34 -17.06
CA PRO A 18 -12.07 4.12 -16.28
C PRO A 18 -11.03 3.18 -16.92
N PRO A 19 -10.17 2.51 -16.11
CA PRO A 19 -10.17 2.49 -14.65
C PRO A 19 -9.30 3.60 -14.01
N GLY A 20 -8.87 4.61 -14.75
CA GLY A 20 -7.95 5.66 -14.30
C GLY A 20 -8.31 6.32 -12.96
N PRO A 21 -9.54 6.86 -12.76
CA PRO A 21 -9.93 7.46 -11.48
C PRO A 21 -9.77 6.49 -10.30
N SER A 22 -10.16 5.23 -10.48
CA SER A 22 -10.02 4.18 -9.47
C SER A 22 -8.55 3.88 -9.16
N THR A 23 -7.69 3.87 -10.19
CA THR A 23 -6.24 3.69 -10.01
C THR A 23 -5.61 4.85 -9.24
N ARG A 24 -5.99 6.11 -9.55
CA ARG A 24 -5.54 7.28 -8.75
C ARG A 24 -5.96 7.18 -7.28
N SER A 25 -7.21 6.82 -7.04
CA SER A 25 -7.77 6.62 -5.70
C SER A 25 -7.05 5.50 -4.94
N GLY A 26 -6.77 4.39 -5.60
CA GLY A 26 -6.01 3.27 -5.04
C GLY A 26 -4.58 3.64 -4.70
N ASP A 27 -3.84 4.21 -5.66
CA ASP A 27 -2.46 4.65 -5.46
C ASP A 27 -2.34 5.65 -4.28
N PHE A 28 -3.24 6.63 -4.21
CA PHE A 28 -3.25 7.58 -3.10
C PHE A 28 -3.49 6.90 -1.75
N ALA A 29 -4.44 5.95 -1.68
CA ALA A 29 -4.69 5.21 -0.45
C ALA A 29 -3.47 4.38 -0.03
N GLU A 30 -2.79 3.71 -0.98
CA GLU A 30 -1.56 2.98 -0.70
C GLU A 30 -0.45 3.91 -0.17
N ILE A 31 -0.27 5.10 -0.77
CA ILE A 31 0.71 6.11 -0.34
C ILE A 31 0.40 6.60 1.08
N LEU A 32 -0.85 6.98 1.35
CA LEU A 32 -1.26 7.54 2.63
C LEU A 32 -1.12 6.52 3.78
N VAL A 33 -1.45 5.25 3.52
CA VAL A 33 -1.26 4.17 4.49
C VAL A 33 0.22 3.89 4.71
N ALA A 34 1.05 3.92 3.66
CA ALA A 34 2.51 3.80 3.80
C ALA A 34 3.11 4.96 4.62
N ASP A 35 2.65 6.20 4.41
CA ASP A 35 3.04 7.37 5.20
C ASP A 35 2.69 7.19 6.68
N TYR A 36 1.48 6.69 6.97
CA TYR A 36 1.07 6.39 8.33
C TYR A 36 1.97 5.33 8.98
N LEU A 37 2.26 4.23 8.27
CA LEU A 37 3.19 3.20 8.76
C LEU A 37 4.59 3.78 9.01
N GLU A 38 5.10 4.59 8.10
CA GLU A 38 6.47 5.10 8.15
C GLU A 38 6.64 6.20 9.22
N PHE A 39 5.83 7.24 9.15
CA PHE A 39 6.02 8.43 9.97
C PHE A 39 5.31 8.38 11.31
N VAL A 40 4.27 7.56 11.46
CA VAL A 40 3.53 7.44 12.73
C VAL A 40 3.90 6.17 13.48
N LEU A 41 4.01 5.03 12.78
CA LEU A 41 4.29 3.74 13.42
C LEU A 41 5.78 3.35 13.43
N GLY A 42 6.63 4.10 12.72
CA GLY A 42 8.08 3.91 12.71
C GLY A 42 8.56 2.70 11.90
N TYR A 43 7.78 2.27 10.90
CA TYR A 43 8.25 1.28 9.93
C TYR A 43 9.09 1.97 8.85
N TRP A 44 9.90 1.20 8.14
CA TRP A 44 10.48 1.60 6.86
C TRP A 44 9.64 1.01 5.73
N CYS A 45 9.16 1.85 4.80
CA CYS A 45 8.27 1.46 3.71
C CYS A 45 8.88 1.79 2.33
N PRO A 46 9.42 0.81 1.59
CA PRO A 46 9.94 1.03 0.25
C PRO A 46 8.84 1.44 -0.75
N ARG A 47 9.05 2.52 -1.53
CA ARG A 47 8.02 3.14 -2.41
C ARG A 47 8.18 2.83 -3.89
N ASP A 48 8.81 1.71 -4.22
CA ASP A 48 9.15 1.40 -5.61
C ASP A 48 7.99 0.88 -6.45
N ARG A 49 6.87 0.53 -5.82
CA ARG A 49 5.68 -0.06 -6.46
C ARG A 49 5.13 0.80 -7.60
N TYR A 50 5.07 2.11 -7.41
CA TYR A 50 4.46 3.06 -8.35
C TYR A 50 5.35 3.42 -9.56
N LYS A 51 6.62 3.03 -9.54
CA LYS A 51 7.60 3.39 -10.58
C LYS A 51 7.49 2.47 -11.79
N GLY A 52 7.59 3.04 -12.99
CA GLY A 52 7.77 2.29 -14.23
C GLY A 52 6.58 1.42 -14.64
N ARG A 53 5.34 1.88 -14.40
CA ARG A 53 4.15 1.20 -14.90
C ARG A 53 4.16 1.17 -16.43
N PHE A 54 4.01 -0.02 -17.00
CA PHE A 54 3.90 -0.20 -18.45
C PHE A 54 2.54 0.30 -18.97
N ASN A 55 1.46 0.04 -18.22
CA ASN A 55 0.15 0.61 -18.45
C ASN A 55 -0.20 1.54 -17.28
N ARG A 56 -0.45 2.81 -17.60
CA ARG A 56 -0.73 3.87 -16.60
C ARG A 56 -1.93 3.57 -15.71
N ASN A 57 -2.88 2.77 -16.21
CA ASN A 57 -4.12 2.45 -15.53
C ASN A 57 -4.09 1.11 -14.78
N ASP A 58 -3.01 0.31 -14.88
CA ASP A 58 -2.94 -1.00 -14.25
C ASP A 58 -2.53 -0.94 -12.78
N SER A 59 -3.17 -1.76 -11.95
CA SER A 59 -2.73 -2.04 -10.58
C SER A 59 -1.58 -3.02 -10.58
N THR A 60 -0.50 -2.69 -9.85
CA THR A 60 0.64 -3.60 -9.68
C THR A 60 0.22 -4.84 -8.88
N LYS A 61 0.63 -6.03 -9.33
CA LYS A 61 0.39 -7.28 -8.60
C LYS A 61 1.39 -7.41 -7.43
N GLY A 62 0.96 -8.03 -6.33
CA GLY A 62 1.74 -8.15 -5.09
C GLY A 62 1.06 -7.44 -3.92
N ALA A 63 1.62 -7.52 -2.72
CA ALA A 63 1.07 -6.85 -1.54
C ALA A 63 1.08 -5.33 -1.71
N ASP A 64 0.01 -4.65 -1.27
CA ASP A 64 -0.19 -3.22 -1.52
C ASP A 64 0.87 -2.39 -0.81
N ILE A 65 1.02 -2.60 0.50
CA ILE A 65 2.06 -1.97 1.32
C ILE A 65 2.83 -3.03 2.11
N ILE A 66 4.15 -2.85 2.19
CA ILE A 66 5.01 -3.63 3.08
C ILE A 66 5.88 -2.70 3.92
N GLY A 67 5.81 -2.86 5.23
CA GLY A 67 6.58 -2.13 6.21
C GLY A 67 7.54 -3.04 6.96
N PHE A 68 8.74 -2.56 7.23
CA PHE A 68 9.77 -3.27 7.97
C PHE A 68 10.13 -2.50 9.23
N ARG A 69 10.19 -3.17 10.38
CA ARG A 69 10.71 -2.57 11.62
C ARG A 69 11.82 -3.44 12.19
N PHE A 70 12.91 -2.80 12.54
CA PHE A 70 14.12 -3.46 13.03
C PHE A 70 14.32 -3.08 14.49
N VAL A 71 14.51 -4.08 15.37
CA VAL A 71 14.84 -3.79 16.77
C VAL A 71 16.25 -3.21 16.88
N ALA A 72 17.17 -3.76 16.09
CA ALA A 72 18.53 -3.26 15.95
C ALA A 72 18.96 -3.42 14.48
N ASP A 73 18.94 -2.32 13.73
CA ASP A 73 19.29 -2.32 12.32
C ASP A 73 20.70 -2.91 12.07
N GLY A 74 20.82 -3.71 11.01
CA GLY A 74 22.04 -4.47 10.69
C GLY A 74 22.26 -5.74 11.52
N ARG A 75 21.37 -6.09 12.46
CA ARG A 75 21.42 -7.37 13.20
C ARG A 75 20.10 -8.12 13.06
N VAL A 76 20.22 -9.45 12.99
CA VAL A 76 19.08 -10.36 13.01
C VAL A 76 18.43 -10.36 14.40
N ASN A 77 17.14 -10.07 14.49
CA ASN A 77 16.36 -10.22 15.72
C ASN A 77 14.96 -10.85 15.50
N PRO A 78 14.56 -11.90 16.23
CA PRO A 78 13.21 -12.49 16.11
C PRO A 78 12.05 -11.52 16.40
N ALA A 79 12.33 -10.40 17.07
CA ALA A 79 11.37 -9.33 17.31
C ALA A 79 11.37 -8.25 16.21
N ASP A 80 12.18 -8.40 15.15
CA ASP A 80 11.99 -7.63 13.91
C ASP A 80 10.59 -7.90 13.37
N GLU A 81 10.00 -6.94 12.68
CA GLU A 81 8.62 -7.03 12.24
C GLU A 81 8.47 -6.80 10.75
N LEU A 82 7.63 -7.64 10.15
CA LEU A 82 7.10 -7.46 8.81
C LEU A 82 5.63 -7.12 8.90
N PHE A 83 5.23 -6.01 8.32
CA PHE A 83 3.83 -5.57 8.29
C PHE A 83 3.34 -5.51 6.85
N VAL A 84 2.43 -6.42 6.51
CA VAL A 84 1.82 -6.48 5.17
C VAL A 84 0.41 -5.94 5.25
N VAL A 85 0.11 -4.90 4.48
CA VAL A 85 -1.18 -4.21 4.51
C VAL A 85 -1.83 -4.29 3.14
N GLU A 86 -3.09 -4.68 3.12
CA GLU A 86 -3.99 -4.51 1.97
C GLU A 86 -4.82 -3.24 2.21
N ALA A 87 -4.88 -2.36 1.21
CA ALA A 87 -5.54 -1.07 1.31
C ALA A 87 -6.65 -0.95 0.27
N LYS A 88 -7.83 -0.49 0.70
CA LYS A 88 -8.97 -0.22 -0.17
C LYS A 88 -9.38 1.25 -0.06
N SER A 89 -9.64 1.87 -1.20
CA SER A 89 -10.12 3.24 -1.27
C SER A 89 -11.63 3.30 -1.51
N GLY A 90 -12.28 4.25 -0.85
CA GLY A 90 -13.69 4.59 -0.99
C GLY A 90 -13.86 6.10 -1.03
N LEU A 91 -13.26 6.74 -2.04
CA LEU A 91 -13.22 8.21 -2.15
C LEU A 91 -14.39 8.78 -2.97
N THR A 92 -15.17 7.90 -3.61
CA THR A 92 -16.41 8.23 -4.30
C THR A 92 -17.51 7.27 -3.83
N ALA A 93 -18.77 7.63 -4.10
CA ALA A 93 -19.93 6.88 -3.63
C ALA A 93 -19.82 5.37 -3.96
N THR A 94 -19.92 4.55 -2.92
CA THR A 94 -19.88 3.08 -3.03
C THR A 94 -20.73 2.47 -1.92
N ALA A 95 -21.35 1.33 -2.21
CA ALA A 95 -22.06 0.52 -1.23
C ALA A 95 -21.15 -0.56 -0.59
N ALA A 96 -19.91 -0.69 -1.06
CA ALA A 96 -18.99 -1.71 -0.57
C ALA A 96 -18.40 -1.32 0.79
N ASN A 97 -18.34 -2.27 1.71
CA ASN A 97 -17.59 -2.10 2.95
C ASN A 97 -16.10 -2.33 2.67
N ARG A 98 -15.39 -1.25 2.35
CA ARG A 98 -13.98 -1.29 1.96
C ARG A 98 -13.06 -1.87 3.03
N LEU A 99 -13.42 -1.72 4.32
CA LEU A 99 -12.63 -2.32 5.39
C LEU A 99 -12.82 -3.85 5.42
N GLN A 100 -14.05 -4.36 5.24
CA GLN A 100 -14.29 -5.79 5.10
C GLN A 100 -13.59 -6.37 3.86
N ASP A 101 -13.64 -5.65 2.74
CA ASP A 101 -12.91 -6.05 1.52
C ASP A 101 -11.41 -6.17 1.81
N ALA A 102 -10.83 -5.19 2.52
CA ALA A 102 -9.42 -5.21 2.90
C ALA A 102 -9.09 -6.40 3.84
N VAL A 103 -9.93 -6.70 4.82
CA VAL A 103 -9.77 -7.87 5.71
C VAL A 103 -9.80 -9.18 4.92
N THR A 104 -10.72 -9.27 3.97
CA THR A 104 -10.91 -10.47 3.14
C THR A 104 -9.73 -10.66 2.19
N ASP A 105 -9.19 -9.56 1.65
CA ASP A 105 -8.09 -9.59 0.69
C ASP A 105 -6.70 -9.65 1.34
N SER A 106 -6.55 -9.19 2.60
CA SER A 106 -5.30 -9.33 3.36
C SER A 106 -4.96 -10.78 3.70
N LEU A 107 -5.93 -11.68 3.58
CA LEU A 107 -5.74 -13.13 3.62
C LEU A 107 -5.01 -13.68 2.39
N LYS A 108 -4.93 -12.93 1.28
CA LYS A 108 -4.37 -13.39 0.00
C LYS A 108 -2.84 -13.55 0.07
N ASP A 109 -2.48 -14.68 0.67
CA ASP A 109 -1.35 -15.58 0.46
C ASP A 109 0.10 -15.11 0.70
N ALA A 110 0.86 -15.98 1.38
CA ALA A 110 2.30 -15.86 1.60
C ALA A 110 3.09 -15.73 0.28
N LEU A 111 2.52 -16.23 -0.82
CA LEU A 111 3.08 -16.09 -2.16
C LEU A 111 3.16 -14.62 -2.61
N ARG A 112 2.12 -13.79 -2.36
CA ARG A 112 2.14 -12.36 -2.74
C ARG A 112 3.18 -11.60 -1.92
N GLU A 113 3.32 -11.92 -0.64
CA GLU A 113 4.38 -11.38 0.22
C GLU A 113 5.77 -11.74 -0.34
N ALA A 114 6.02 -13.02 -0.61
CA ALA A 114 7.29 -13.50 -1.15
C ALA A 114 7.65 -12.86 -2.51
N MET A 115 6.66 -12.75 -3.41
CA MET A 115 6.83 -12.06 -4.70
C MET A 115 7.20 -10.58 -4.51
N THR A 116 6.56 -9.90 -3.56
CA THR A 116 6.82 -8.49 -3.26
C THR A 116 8.21 -8.29 -2.68
N LEU A 117 8.61 -9.13 -1.71
CA LEU A 117 9.96 -9.12 -1.14
C LEU A 117 11.04 -9.36 -2.21
N ASN A 118 10.81 -10.32 -3.11
CA ASN A 118 11.73 -10.57 -4.21
C ASN A 118 11.82 -9.37 -5.17
N ALA A 119 10.68 -8.81 -5.58
CA ALA A 119 10.67 -7.66 -6.49
C ALA A 119 11.36 -6.43 -5.90
N LEU A 120 11.16 -6.15 -4.60
CA LEU A 120 11.87 -5.07 -3.90
C LEU A 120 13.38 -5.32 -3.89
N LYS A 121 13.80 -6.53 -3.53
CA LYS A 121 15.21 -6.90 -3.51
C LYS A 121 15.87 -6.74 -4.88
N GLN A 122 15.23 -7.21 -5.96
CA GLN A 122 15.75 -7.07 -7.32
C GLN A 122 15.92 -5.60 -7.70
N ARG A 123 14.91 -4.77 -7.46
CA ARG A 123 15.00 -3.32 -7.74
C ARG A 123 16.10 -2.62 -6.93
N MET A 124 16.32 -3.02 -5.69
CA MET A 124 17.41 -2.49 -4.86
C MET A 124 18.78 -2.94 -5.37
N LEU A 125 18.90 -4.18 -5.86
CA LEU A 125 20.12 -4.69 -6.51
C LEU A 125 20.42 -3.91 -7.79
N ASP A 126 19.42 -3.68 -8.65
CA ASP A 126 19.56 -2.91 -9.88
C ASP A 126 20.07 -1.47 -9.62
N ARG A 127 19.74 -0.91 -8.45
CA ARG A 127 20.21 0.42 -8.01
C ARG A 127 21.51 0.40 -7.19
N GLY A 128 22.07 -0.77 -6.89
CA GLY A 128 23.26 -0.90 -6.05
C GLY A 128 23.04 -0.58 -4.57
N GLU A 129 21.80 -0.60 -4.08
CA GLU A 129 21.42 -0.24 -2.70
C GLU A 129 21.63 -1.42 -1.73
N MET A 130 22.88 -1.86 -1.55
CA MET A 130 23.19 -3.09 -0.79
C MET A 130 22.71 -3.08 0.67
N ALA A 131 22.65 -1.91 1.32
CA ALA A 131 22.07 -1.80 2.65
C ALA A 131 20.58 -2.16 2.68
N SER A 132 19.81 -1.66 1.70
CA SER A 132 18.38 -1.97 1.53
C SER A 132 18.17 -3.43 1.14
N VAL A 133 19.04 -3.99 0.28
CA VAL A 133 19.02 -5.41 -0.09
C VAL A 133 19.12 -6.30 1.16
N ASN A 134 20.06 -6.01 2.05
CA ASN A 134 20.25 -6.78 3.28
C ASN A 134 19.04 -6.66 4.22
N ARG A 135 18.47 -5.45 4.33
CA ARG A 135 17.24 -5.20 5.11
C ARG A 135 16.05 -6.02 4.63
N VAL A 136 15.83 -6.12 3.31
CA VAL A 136 14.72 -6.91 2.75
C VAL A 136 15.01 -8.41 2.82
N GLN A 137 16.24 -8.83 2.49
CA GLN A 137 16.65 -10.23 2.48
C GLN A 137 16.43 -10.93 3.83
N ARG A 138 16.61 -10.19 4.93
CA ARG A 138 16.35 -10.62 6.31
C ARG A 138 14.98 -11.30 6.50
N PHE A 139 13.97 -10.91 5.73
CA PHE A 139 12.59 -11.38 5.83
C PHE A 139 12.21 -12.46 4.81
N GLN A 140 13.16 -12.91 3.97
CA GLN A 140 12.90 -13.91 2.94
C GLN A 140 13.05 -15.36 3.41
N ASN A 141 13.64 -15.59 4.59
CA ASN A 141 13.86 -16.93 5.16
C ASN A 141 13.42 -16.96 6.64
N GLU A 142 12.12 -17.03 6.87
CA GLU A 142 11.53 -17.04 8.22
C GLU A 142 11.93 -18.28 9.04
N ALA A 143 12.17 -19.42 8.39
CA ALA A 143 12.50 -20.68 9.07
C ALA A 143 13.84 -20.59 9.82
N ASP A 144 14.87 -20.03 9.18
CA ASP A 144 16.19 -19.87 9.79
C ASP A 144 16.34 -18.54 10.52
N VAL A 145 15.58 -17.53 10.08
CA VAL A 145 15.76 -16.15 10.52
C VAL A 145 14.40 -15.56 10.92
N PRO A 146 13.81 -16.01 12.05
CA PRO A 146 12.45 -15.66 12.43
C PRO A 146 12.25 -14.16 12.61
N PHE A 147 10.99 -13.74 12.48
CA PHE A 147 10.50 -12.39 12.68
C PHE A 147 9.00 -12.43 13.05
N THR A 148 8.44 -11.30 13.45
CA THR A 148 7.03 -11.16 13.78
C THR A 148 6.26 -10.59 12.60
N ARG A 149 5.30 -11.36 12.07
CA ARG A 149 4.40 -10.91 10.99
C ARG A 149 3.11 -10.29 11.52
N TYR A 150 2.80 -9.08 11.04
CA TYR A 150 1.52 -8.41 11.17
C TYR A 150 0.81 -8.32 9.83
N ASN A 151 -0.52 -8.42 9.86
CA ASN A 151 -1.37 -8.13 8.71
C ASN A 151 -2.17 -6.86 8.97
N GLY A 152 -2.40 -6.07 7.93
CA GLY A 152 -3.19 -4.86 7.99
C GLY A 152 -4.32 -4.91 6.98
N ALA A 153 -5.48 -4.45 7.40
CA ALA A 153 -6.60 -4.16 6.53
C ALA A 153 -6.91 -2.66 6.67
N ALA A 154 -6.68 -1.90 5.61
CA ALA A 154 -6.83 -0.45 5.62
C ALA A 154 -7.95 0.01 4.68
N ALA A 155 -8.79 0.92 5.16
CA ALA A 155 -9.75 1.64 4.35
C ALA A 155 -9.45 3.14 4.39
N VAL A 156 -9.31 3.76 3.21
CA VAL A 156 -9.22 5.22 3.07
C VAL A 156 -10.52 5.71 2.46
N LEU A 157 -11.30 6.46 3.22
CA LEU A 157 -12.70 6.76 2.92
C LEU A 157 -12.93 8.27 2.85
N ASP A 158 -13.79 8.68 1.92
CA ASP A 158 -14.44 9.98 2.01
C ASP A 158 -15.48 9.97 3.15
N ASP A 159 -15.65 11.10 3.85
CA ASP A 159 -16.61 11.26 4.94
C ASP A 159 -18.03 10.79 4.53
N ARG A 160 -18.44 11.05 3.29
CA ARG A 160 -19.77 10.65 2.79
C ARG A 160 -19.90 9.13 2.66
N VAL A 161 -18.80 8.45 2.31
CA VAL A 161 -18.76 6.99 2.21
C VAL A 161 -18.72 6.37 3.60
N LEU A 162 -17.92 6.94 4.51
CA LEU A 162 -17.88 6.46 5.89
C LEU A 162 -19.24 6.58 6.58
N ALA A 163 -19.96 7.69 6.37
CA ALA A 163 -21.28 7.91 6.96
C ALA A 163 -22.31 6.81 6.64
N THR A 164 -22.13 6.11 5.51
CA THR A 164 -22.98 4.99 5.08
C THR A 164 -22.35 3.61 5.30
N THR A 165 -21.11 3.55 5.78
CA THR A 165 -20.38 2.30 5.98
C THR A 165 -20.65 1.74 7.37
N ASP A 166 -21.18 0.52 7.45
CA ASP A 166 -21.31 -0.20 8.73
C ASP A 166 -19.97 -0.83 9.13
N LEU A 167 -19.15 -0.07 9.85
CA LEU A 167 -17.88 -0.56 10.38
C LEU A 167 -18.07 -1.62 11.48
N ALA A 168 -19.22 -1.65 12.16
CA ALA A 168 -19.47 -2.63 13.22
C ALA A 168 -19.75 -4.02 12.66
N ALA A 169 -20.18 -4.12 11.40
CA ALA A 169 -20.36 -5.37 10.67
C ALA A 169 -19.06 -6.00 10.15
N VAL A 170 -17.89 -5.36 10.35
CA VAL A 170 -16.61 -5.92 9.89
C VAL A 170 -16.23 -7.13 10.73
N ASP A 171 -16.06 -8.28 10.07
CA ASP A 171 -15.67 -9.54 10.67
C ASP A 171 -14.26 -9.97 10.21
N ALA A 172 -13.38 -10.14 11.20
CA ALA A 172 -12.03 -10.62 11.03
C ALA A 172 -11.77 -11.98 11.69
N ALA A 173 -12.81 -12.65 12.21
CA ALA A 173 -12.67 -13.91 12.94
C ALA A 173 -12.04 -15.02 12.08
N ALA A 174 -12.32 -15.03 10.79
CA ALA A 174 -11.75 -15.97 9.82
C ALA A 174 -10.33 -15.61 9.34
N HIS A 175 -9.75 -14.49 9.77
CA HIS A 175 -8.44 -14.06 9.31
C HIS A 175 -7.34 -14.97 9.91
N GLY A 176 -6.52 -15.61 9.06
CA GLY A 176 -5.49 -16.57 9.47
C GLY A 176 -4.45 -16.02 10.46
N ASN A 177 -4.29 -14.70 10.48
CA ASN A 177 -3.46 -13.97 11.45
C ASN A 177 -4.26 -13.01 12.34
N ALA A 178 -5.51 -13.33 12.71
CA ALA A 178 -6.43 -12.43 13.43
C ALA A 178 -5.82 -11.79 14.70
N ARG A 179 -4.99 -12.53 15.45
CA ARG A 179 -4.32 -12.01 16.67
C ARG A 179 -3.34 -10.86 16.38
N ARG A 180 -2.80 -10.80 15.17
CA ARG A 180 -1.86 -9.77 14.69
C ARG A 180 -2.39 -9.04 13.47
N LEU A 181 -3.71 -9.05 13.29
CA LEU A 181 -4.38 -8.18 12.34
C LEU A 181 -4.52 -6.79 12.96
N ARG A 182 -4.35 -5.75 12.13
CA ARG A 182 -4.60 -4.35 12.48
C ARG A 182 -5.60 -3.80 11.49
N LEU A 183 -6.69 -3.25 12.01
CA LEU A 183 -7.70 -2.55 11.22
C LEU A 183 -7.36 -1.06 11.23
N ILE A 184 -7.32 -0.44 10.06
CA ILE A 184 -6.95 0.96 9.88
C ILE A 184 -8.06 1.64 9.09
N VAL A 185 -8.60 2.75 9.60
CA VAL A 185 -9.52 3.61 8.87
C VAL A 185 -8.92 5.02 8.85
N ILE A 186 -8.74 5.56 7.65
CA ILE A 186 -8.37 6.96 7.44
C ILE A 186 -9.53 7.61 6.71
N GLN A 187 -10.00 8.75 7.21
CA GLN A 187 -11.12 9.49 6.63
C GLN A 187 -10.74 10.94 6.30
N GLY A 188 -11.49 11.55 5.39
CA GLY A 188 -11.43 12.98 5.12
C GLY A 188 -12.55 13.42 4.18
N ALA A 189 -12.78 14.73 4.13
CA ALA A 189 -13.76 15.34 3.23
C ALA A 189 -13.17 15.58 1.83
N ASP A 190 -14.00 15.41 0.80
CA ASP A 190 -13.72 15.71 -0.61
C ASP A 190 -12.40 15.05 -1.09
N MET A 191 -12.19 13.80 -0.67
CA MET A 191 -10.91 13.12 -0.84
C MET A 191 -10.56 12.87 -2.31
N MET A 192 -11.55 12.58 -3.15
CA MET A 192 -11.29 12.38 -4.58
C MET A 192 -10.84 13.69 -5.27
N ASP A 193 -11.38 14.84 -4.84
CA ASP A 193 -10.97 16.14 -5.36
C ASP A 193 -9.54 16.46 -4.96
N LEU A 194 -9.17 16.17 -3.70
CA LEU A 194 -7.79 16.24 -3.23
C LEU A 194 -6.86 15.36 -4.08
N VAL A 195 -7.24 14.10 -4.32
CA VAL A 195 -6.46 13.17 -5.15
C VAL A 195 -6.24 13.75 -6.54
N HIS A 196 -7.29 14.20 -7.21
CA HIS A 196 -7.15 14.81 -8.53
C HIS A 196 -6.22 16.02 -8.50
N ALA A 197 -6.37 16.93 -7.51
CA ALA A 197 -5.53 18.10 -7.38
C ALA A 197 -4.05 17.76 -7.14
N LEU A 198 -3.75 16.72 -6.36
CA LEU A 198 -2.37 16.26 -6.13
C LEU A 198 -1.72 15.72 -7.40
N TYR A 199 -2.45 14.93 -8.20
CA TYR A 199 -1.95 14.46 -9.50
C TYR A 199 -1.72 15.62 -10.48
N GLU A 200 -2.61 16.62 -10.52
CA GLU A 200 -2.39 17.81 -11.37
C GLU A 200 -1.15 18.57 -10.95
N ARG A 201 -1.02 18.84 -9.64
CA ARG A 201 0.12 19.56 -9.09
C ARG A 201 1.44 18.83 -9.34
N ALA A 202 1.46 17.51 -9.15
CA ALA A 202 2.64 16.69 -9.43
C ALA A 202 3.03 16.70 -10.91
N ALA A 203 2.08 16.88 -11.83
CA ALA A 203 2.39 17.01 -13.26
C ALA A 203 2.90 18.40 -13.63
N ASP A 204 2.41 19.45 -12.97
CA ASP A 204 2.83 20.84 -13.21
C ASP A 204 4.20 21.18 -12.60
N GLU A 205 4.59 20.48 -11.55
CA GLU A 205 5.88 20.64 -10.87
C GLU A 205 6.98 19.69 -11.38
N ALA A 206 6.68 18.85 -12.38
CA ALA A 206 7.63 17.93 -13.03
C ALA A 206 8.49 18.62 -14.11
#